data_AF-A0A3M2FS86-F1
#
_entry.id   AF-A0A3M2FS86-F1
#
_cell.length_a   1.000
_cell.length_b   1.000
_cell.length_c   1.000
_cell.angle_alpha   90.00
_cell.angle_beta   90.00
_cell.angle_gamma   90.00
#
_symmetry.space_group_name_H-M   'P 1'
#
loop_
_entity.id
_entity.type
_entity.pdbx_description
1 polymer ?
#
loop_
_entity_poly.entity_id
_entity_poly.type
_entity_poly.pdbx_seq_one_letter_code
_entity_poly.pdbx_strand_id
1 'polypeptide(L)'
;MAPSLSTSPEASRDYAGRIRALAREVPLGNLAAQSVIVAALKILEHSLRQERQVAQAAISMAQQTRLCQMTRELQDAIAALRALLTEQGAAMLQLPASPETPSDATDSWWFALTGAIQELEKGARRLASMASGQPRGGPVRRLSGIVARLLHSHHNQLLREAEQWMT
;
A
#
# COMPACT_ATOMS: atom_id res chain seq x y z
N MET A 1 9.79 -38.93 2.70
CA MET A 1 9.04 -38.02 1.79
C MET A 1 8.72 -36.77 2.57
N ALA A 2 9.38 -35.65 2.26
CA ALA A 2 9.03 -34.36 2.86
C ALA A 2 7.81 -33.79 2.12
N PRO A 3 6.82 -33.20 2.82
CA PRO A 3 5.69 -32.58 2.16
C PRO A 3 6.15 -31.33 1.42
N SER A 4 5.93 -31.30 0.11
CA SER A 4 6.08 -30.10 -0.72
C SER A 4 5.08 -29.06 -0.24
N LEU A 5 5.57 -28.02 0.44
CA LEU A 5 4.81 -26.82 0.73
C LEU A 5 4.59 -26.07 -0.59
N SER A 6 3.49 -26.39 -1.27
CA SER A 6 2.93 -25.55 -2.33
C SER A 6 2.50 -24.23 -1.72
N THR A 7 3.42 -23.29 -1.54
CA THR A 7 3.08 -21.90 -1.24
C THR A 7 2.41 -21.34 -2.48
N SER A 8 1.07 -21.33 -2.48
CA SER A 8 0.27 -20.68 -3.52
C SER A 8 0.76 -19.24 -3.72
N PRO A 9 0.89 -18.72 -4.95
CA PRO A 9 1.36 -17.34 -5.19
C PRO A 9 0.53 -16.28 -4.47
N GLU A 10 -0.72 -16.59 -4.10
CA GLU A 10 -1.59 -15.76 -3.25
C GLU A 10 -1.14 -15.68 -1.78
N ALA A 11 -0.58 -16.76 -1.22
CA ALA A 11 -0.03 -16.74 0.15
C ALA A 11 1.18 -15.78 0.27
N SER A 12 1.87 -15.51 -0.84
CA SER A 12 2.97 -14.54 -0.90
C SER A 12 2.50 -13.08 -0.88
N ARG A 13 1.20 -12.82 -1.07
CA ARG A 13 0.57 -11.48 -1.15
C ARG A 13 -0.29 -11.12 0.07
N ASP A 14 -0.37 -11.94 1.11
CA ASP A 14 -1.09 -11.57 2.34
C ASP A 14 -0.31 -10.52 3.16
N TYR A 15 -0.28 -9.28 2.67
CA TYR A 15 0.43 -8.17 3.29
C TYR A 15 -0.19 -7.83 4.65
N ALA A 16 -1.51 -7.85 4.77
CA ALA A 16 -2.23 -7.59 6.01
C ALA A 16 -1.90 -8.63 7.09
N GLY A 17 -1.86 -9.92 6.73
CA GLY A 17 -1.44 -10.98 7.64
C GLY A 17 0.02 -10.86 8.06
N ARG A 18 0.92 -10.47 7.14
CA ARG A 18 2.33 -10.22 7.46
C ARG A 18 2.53 -9.03 8.41
N ILE A 19 1.74 -7.97 8.25
CA ILE A 19 1.73 -6.82 9.19
C ILE A 19 1.26 -7.29 10.57
N ARG A 20 0.16 -8.04 10.64
CA ARG A 20 -0.37 -8.62 11.88
C ARG A 20 0.58 -9.63 12.53
N ALA A 21 1.34 -10.41 11.74
CA ALA A 21 2.35 -11.32 12.25
C ALA A 21 3.51 -10.55 12.88
N LEU A 22 4.05 -9.54 12.17
CA LEU A 22 5.13 -8.70 12.70
C LEU A 22 4.75 -8.00 14.01
N ALA A 23 3.50 -7.52 14.10
CA ALA A 23 2.99 -6.87 15.30
C ALA A 23 2.87 -7.80 16.52
N ARG A 24 2.65 -9.11 16.29
CA ARG A 24 2.65 -10.12 17.34
C ARG A 24 4.06 -10.48 17.80
N GLU A 25 5.05 -10.38 16.92
CA GLU A 25 6.45 -10.67 17.23
C GLU A 25 7.14 -9.55 18.02
N VAL A 26 6.86 -8.29 17.68
CA VAL A 26 7.62 -7.14 18.20
C VAL A 26 6.70 -5.96 18.54
N PRO A 27 6.83 -5.35 19.74
CA PRO A 27 6.06 -4.16 20.08
C PRO A 27 6.48 -2.96 19.22
N LEU A 28 5.51 -2.34 18.55
CA LEU A 28 5.69 -1.17 17.67
C LEU A 28 5.19 0.13 18.31
N GLY A 29 5.14 0.20 19.65
CA GLY A 29 4.54 1.32 20.39
C GLY A 29 5.42 2.57 20.54
N ASN A 30 6.71 2.52 20.21
CA ASN A 30 7.59 3.68 20.35
C ASN A 30 7.32 4.76 19.27
N LEU A 31 7.68 6.01 19.58
CA LEU A 31 7.37 7.17 18.73
C LEU A 31 7.91 7.05 17.29
N ALA A 32 9.12 6.49 17.13
CA ALA A 32 9.72 6.30 15.80
C ALA A 32 8.91 5.30 14.96
N ALA A 33 8.49 4.18 15.56
CA ALA A 33 7.63 3.20 14.92
C ALA A 33 6.24 3.79 14.58
N GLN A 34 5.63 4.52 15.52
CA GLN A 34 4.33 5.18 15.30
C GLN A 34 4.40 6.22 14.17
N SER A 35 5.48 7.01 14.09
CA SER A 35 5.69 7.97 12.99
C SER A 35 5.74 7.27 11.63
N VAL A 36 6.41 6.11 11.54
CA VAL A 36 6.48 5.32 10.31
C VAL A 36 5.13 4.68 9.97
N ILE A 37 4.39 4.17 10.96
CA ILE A 37 3.03 3.62 10.76
C ILE A 37 2.10 4.71 10.20
N VAL A 38 2.13 5.92 10.78
CA VAL A 38 1.33 7.05 10.29
C VAL A 38 1.72 7.45 8.87
N ALA A 39 3.01 7.53 8.57
CA ALA A 39 3.47 7.84 7.23
C ALA A 39 3.06 6.75 6.21
N ALA A 40 3.17 5.47 6.58
CA ALA A 40 2.71 4.36 5.75
C ALA A 40 1.20 4.41 5.51
N LEU A 41 0.40 4.70 6.55
CA LEU A 41 -1.05 4.86 6.43
C LEU A 41 -1.42 5.97 5.47
N LYS A 42 -0.82 7.16 5.61
CA LYS A 42 -1.08 8.30 4.70
C LYS A 42 -0.76 7.95 3.24
N ILE A 43 0.33 7.23 3.00
CA ILE A 43 0.70 6.76 1.66
C ILE A 43 -0.33 5.77 1.12
N LEU A 44 -0.68 4.73 1.89
CA LEU A 44 -1.62 3.71 1.44
C LEU A 44 -3.05 4.25 1.24
N GLU A 45 -3.51 5.15 2.10
CA GLU A 45 -4.81 5.80 1.97
C GLU A 45 -4.87 6.68 0.72
N HIS A 46 -3.77 7.38 0.39
CA HIS A 46 -3.65 8.11 -0.85
C HIS A 46 -3.69 7.16 -2.07
N SER A 47 -2.87 6.10 -2.06
CA SER A 47 -2.86 5.09 -3.13
C SER A 47 -4.23 4.42 -3.32
N LEU A 48 -4.95 4.14 -2.24
CA LEU A 48 -6.31 3.58 -2.31
C LEU A 48 -7.29 4.52 -3.00
N ARG A 49 -7.21 5.84 -2.75
CA ARG A 49 -8.05 6.82 -3.45
C ARG A 49 -7.78 6.79 -4.95
N GLN A 50 -6.51 6.78 -5.34
CA GLN A 50 -6.11 6.72 -6.76
C GLN A 50 -6.57 5.42 -7.43
N GLU A 51 -6.31 4.26 -6.82
CA GLU A 51 -6.72 2.97 -7.38
C GLU A 51 -8.23 2.81 -7.50
N ARG A 52 -9.01 3.43 -6.61
CA ARG A 52 -10.48 3.48 -6.74
C ARG A 52 -10.93 4.30 -7.94
N GLN A 53 -10.27 5.40 -8.25
CA GLN A 53 -10.55 6.18 -9.46
C GLN A 53 -10.24 5.35 -10.71
N VAL A 54 -9.13 4.62 -10.72
CA VAL A 54 -8.79 3.69 -11.81
C VAL A 54 -9.84 2.59 -11.95
N ALA A 55 -10.30 2.00 -10.84
CA ALA A 55 -11.36 0.99 -10.83
C ALA A 55 -12.69 1.48 -11.40
N GLN A 56 -13.04 2.75 -11.14
CA GLN A 56 -14.25 3.39 -11.67
C GLN A 56 -14.14 3.66 -13.18
N ALA A 57 -12.94 3.95 -13.66
CA ALA A 57 -12.66 4.20 -15.06
C ALA A 57 -12.39 2.93 -15.89
N ALA A 58 -12.51 1.74 -15.28
CA ALA A 58 -12.27 0.47 -15.95
C ALA A 58 -13.29 0.22 -17.07
N ILE A 59 -12.81 -0.24 -18.23
CA ILE A 59 -13.63 -0.43 -19.44
C ILE A 59 -14.16 -1.85 -19.60
N SER A 60 -13.73 -2.79 -18.74
CA SER A 60 -14.24 -4.17 -18.75
C SER A 60 -14.43 -4.75 -17.34
N MET A 61 -15.30 -5.75 -17.23
CA MET A 61 -15.57 -6.47 -15.97
C MET A 61 -14.35 -7.21 -15.42
N ALA A 62 -13.51 -7.77 -16.30
CA ALA A 62 -12.29 -8.45 -15.87
C ALA A 62 -11.31 -7.48 -15.19
N GLN A 63 -11.13 -6.29 -15.78
CA GLN A 63 -10.29 -5.22 -15.22
C GLN A 63 -10.87 -4.68 -13.92
N GLN A 64 -12.18 -4.40 -13.89
CA GLN A 64 -12.86 -3.92 -12.69
C GLN A 64 -12.71 -4.93 -11.54
N THR A 65 -12.90 -6.23 -11.81
CA THR A 65 -12.74 -7.29 -10.80
C THR A 65 -11.34 -7.28 -10.19
N ARG A 66 -10.31 -7.13 -11.03
CA ARG A 66 -8.92 -7.12 -10.60
C ARG A 66 -8.54 -5.86 -9.81
N LEU A 67 -8.99 -4.69 -10.26
CA LEU A 67 -8.80 -3.43 -9.52
C LEU A 67 -9.57 -3.44 -8.18
N CYS A 68 -10.75 -4.05 -8.14
CA CYS A 68 -11.49 -4.29 -6.90
C CYS A 68 -10.77 -5.26 -5.95
N GLN A 69 -9.97 -6.21 -6.46
CA GLN A 69 -9.13 -7.07 -5.63
C GLN A 69 -7.95 -6.28 -5.05
N MET A 70 -7.25 -5.50 -5.88
CA MET A 70 -6.15 -4.64 -5.42
C MET A 70 -6.62 -3.65 -4.34
N THR A 71 -7.73 -2.94 -4.58
CA THR A 71 -8.26 -2.01 -3.58
C THR A 71 -8.62 -2.69 -2.26
N ARG A 72 -9.10 -3.95 -2.28
CA ARG A 72 -9.32 -4.76 -1.07
C ARG A 72 -8.00 -5.09 -0.35
N GLU A 73 -6.96 -5.48 -1.07
CA GLU A 73 -5.62 -5.73 -0.49
C GLU A 73 -5.07 -4.48 0.23
N LEU A 74 -5.23 -3.29 -0.36
CA LEU A 74 -4.87 -2.01 0.30
C LEU A 74 -5.71 -1.75 1.55
N GLN A 75 -7.03 -1.96 1.48
CA GLN A 75 -7.93 -1.76 2.62
C GLN A 75 -7.55 -2.66 3.80
N ASP A 76 -7.25 -3.94 3.54
CA ASP A 76 -6.86 -4.89 4.56
C ASP A 76 -5.51 -4.51 5.19
N ALA A 77 -4.54 -4.05 4.39
CA ALA A 77 -3.26 -3.57 4.90
C ALA A 77 -3.41 -2.29 5.73
N ILE A 78 -4.26 -1.35 5.31
CA ILE A 78 -4.60 -0.13 6.06
C ILE A 78 -5.24 -0.50 7.40
N ALA A 79 -6.23 -1.40 7.40
CA ALA A 79 -6.87 -1.86 8.64
C ALA A 79 -5.86 -2.51 9.59
N ALA A 80 -4.97 -3.36 9.07
CA ALA A 80 -3.91 -3.99 9.84
C ALA A 80 -2.95 -2.96 10.46
N LEU A 81 -2.57 -1.90 9.73
CA LEU A 81 -1.71 -0.83 10.24
C LEU A 81 -2.41 0.07 11.26
N ARG A 82 -3.69 0.41 11.05
CA ARG A 82 -4.48 1.20 11.99
C ARG A 82 -4.60 0.51 13.35
N ALA A 83 -4.71 -0.82 13.37
CA ALA A 83 -4.72 -1.60 14.59
C ALA A 83 -3.39 -1.55 15.37
N LEU A 84 -2.31 -1.04 14.78
CA LEU A 84 -1.00 -0.87 15.44
C LEU A 84 -0.78 0.53 16.02
N LEU A 85 -1.70 1.46 15.77
CA LEU A 85 -1.58 2.81 16.28
C LEU A 85 -1.81 2.82 17.80
N THR A 86 -0.93 3.51 18.51
CA THR A 86 -1.22 3.97 19.87
C THR A 86 -2.11 5.21 19.81
N GLU A 87 -2.64 5.66 20.95
CA GLU A 87 -3.39 6.92 21.04
C GLU A 87 -2.60 8.11 20.46
N GLN A 88 -1.30 8.16 20.73
CA GLN A 88 -0.39 9.18 20.21
C GLN A 88 -0.27 9.09 18.67
N GLY A 89 -0.11 7.88 18.13
CA GLY A 89 -0.07 7.67 16.68
C GLY A 89 -1.40 8.03 16.00
N ALA A 90 -2.53 7.69 16.64
CA ALA A 90 -3.87 8.05 16.15
C ALA A 90 -4.08 9.57 16.10
N ALA A 91 -3.58 10.31 17.10
CA ALA A 91 -3.60 11.77 17.09
C ALA A 91 -2.74 12.34 15.94
N MET A 92 -1.55 11.78 15.68
CA MET A 92 -0.69 12.19 14.56
C MET A 92 -1.33 11.98 13.18
N LEU A 93 -2.19 10.96 13.04
CA LEU A 93 -2.92 10.69 11.80
C LEU A 93 -3.92 11.83 11.48
N GLN A 94 -4.54 12.42 12.50
CA GLN A 94 -5.54 13.49 12.38
C GLN A 94 -4.92 14.85 12.03
N LEU A 95 -3.59 15.01 12.10
CA LEU A 95 -2.97 16.24 11.62
C LEU A 95 -3.18 16.35 10.10
N PRO A 96 -3.77 17.49 9.63
CA PRO A 96 -4.05 17.68 8.22
C PRO A 96 -2.75 17.51 7.44
N ALA A 97 -2.77 16.58 6.48
CA ALA A 97 -1.76 16.58 5.44
C ALA A 97 -1.95 17.88 4.62
N SER A 98 -0.85 18.48 4.19
CA SER A 98 -0.85 19.65 3.30
C SER A 98 -1.89 19.45 2.18
N PRO A 99 -2.68 20.48 1.82
CA PRO A 99 -3.80 20.31 0.90
C PRO A 99 -3.32 19.63 -0.39
N GLU A 100 -3.78 18.40 -0.60
CA GLU A 100 -3.62 17.72 -1.88
C GLU A 100 -4.41 18.55 -2.89
N THR A 101 -3.73 19.09 -3.90
CA THR A 101 -4.38 19.82 -4.98
C THR A 101 -5.39 18.86 -5.61
N PRO A 102 -6.69 19.21 -5.66
CA PRO A 102 -7.65 18.39 -6.37
C PRO A 102 -7.15 18.25 -7.80
N SER A 103 -6.90 17.01 -8.22
CA SER A 103 -6.57 16.75 -9.61
C SER A 103 -7.88 16.92 -10.37
N ASP A 104 -8.01 18.04 -11.10
CA ASP A 104 -9.00 18.25 -12.17
C ASP A 104 -8.68 17.32 -13.37
N ALA A 105 -8.36 16.06 -13.10
CA ALA A 105 -8.21 15.04 -14.12
C ALA A 105 -9.61 14.74 -14.65
N THR A 106 -9.96 15.49 -15.69
CA THR A 106 -10.99 15.17 -16.67
C THR A 106 -11.02 13.66 -16.90
N ASP A 107 -12.21 13.05 -16.94
CA ASP A 107 -12.62 11.62 -16.91
C ASP A 107 -11.88 10.60 -17.82
N SER A 108 -10.63 10.82 -18.20
CA SER A 108 -9.82 9.88 -18.95
C SER A 108 -9.19 8.87 -18.00
N TRP A 109 -9.58 7.61 -18.18
CA TRP A 109 -8.99 6.44 -17.51
C TRP A 109 -7.45 6.43 -17.56
N TRP A 110 -6.86 6.99 -18.62
CA TRP A 110 -5.42 7.10 -18.78
C TRP A 110 -4.76 8.02 -17.75
N PHE A 111 -5.36 9.18 -17.45
CA PHE A 111 -4.83 10.09 -16.43
C PHE A 111 -4.97 9.50 -15.02
N ALA A 112 -6.10 8.86 -14.72
CA ALA A 112 -6.27 8.15 -13.45
C ALA A 112 -5.22 7.03 -13.27
N LEU A 113 -4.98 6.23 -14.33
CA LEU A 113 -4.03 5.12 -14.30
C LEU A 113 -2.59 5.60 -14.12
N THR A 114 -2.15 6.56 -14.93
CA THR A 114 -0.79 7.11 -14.86
C THR A 114 -0.54 7.82 -13.53
N GLY A 115 -1.52 8.57 -13.02
CA GLY A 115 -1.48 9.17 -11.68
C GLY A 115 -1.33 8.13 -10.57
N ALA A 116 -2.13 7.05 -10.60
CA ALA A 116 -2.01 5.97 -9.63
C ALA A 116 -0.63 5.28 -9.67
N ILE A 117 -0.10 5.00 -10.87
CA ILE A 117 1.23 4.39 -11.05
C ILE A 117 2.33 5.26 -10.44
N GLN A 118 2.28 6.57 -10.70
CA GLN A 118 3.26 7.54 -10.18
C GLN A 118 3.20 7.67 -8.65
N GLU A 119 1.99 7.74 -8.09
CA GLU A 119 1.82 7.88 -6.64
C GLU A 119 2.21 6.61 -5.88
N LEU A 120 1.97 5.41 -6.44
CA LEU A 120 2.49 4.15 -5.90
C LEU A 120 4.02 4.13 -5.86
N GLU A 121 4.67 4.56 -6.94
CA GLU A 121 6.14 4.58 -7.04
C GLU A 121 6.75 5.62 -6.08
N LYS A 122 6.16 6.82 -6.00
CA LYS A 122 6.53 7.87 -5.06
C LYS A 122 6.35 7.43 -3.60
N GLY A 123 5.23 6.76 -3.30
CA GLY A 123 4.97 6.15 -2.01
C GLY A 123 6.02 5.10 -1.63
N ALA A 124 6.36 4.20 -2.55
CA ALA A 124 7.36 3.16 -2.35
C ALA A 124 8.76 3.76 -2.11
N ARG A 125 9.17 4.77 -2.89
CA ARG A 125 10.43 5.50 -2.69
C ARG A 125 10.49 6.20 -1.32
N ARG A 126 9.40 6.86 -0.92
CA ARG A 126 9.31 7.55 0.39
C ARG A 126 9.46 6.55 1.53
N LEU A 127 8.81 5.39 1.45
CA LEU A 127 8.94 4.31 2.44
C LEU A 127 10.35 3.71 2.46
N ALA A 128 10.97 3.50 1.31
CA ALA A 128 12.35 3.02 1.22
C ALA A 128 13.33 3.99 1.87
N SER A 129 13.17 5.30 1.62
CA SER A 129 13.96 6.36 2.26
C SER A 129 13.81 6.31 3.79
N MET A 130 12.57 6.29 4.32
CA MET A 130 12.32 6.16 5.76
C MET A 130 12.93 4.87 6.35
N ALA A 131 12.86 3.76 5.62
CA ALA A 131 13.41 2.47 6.04
C ALA A 131 14.94 2.45 6.09
N SER A 132 15.61 3.28 5.29
CA SER A 132 17.07 3.38 5.27
C SER A 132 17.64 4.04 6.54
N GLY A 133 16.87 4.93 7.16
CA GLY A 133 17.21 5.56 8.44
C GLY A 133 17.00 4.65 9.67
N GLN A 134 16.54 3.41 9.50
CA GLN A 134 16.24 2.49 10.59
C GLN A 134 17.31 1.40 10.74
N PRO A 135 17.54 0.89 11.96
CA PRO A 135 18.49 -0.20 12.19
C PRO A 135 18.24 -1.41 11.28
N ARG A 136 19.32 -2.00 10.75
CA ARG A 136 19.22 -3.18 9.90
C ARG A 136 18.58 -4.33 10.68
N GLY A 137 17.60 -5.01 10.07
CA GLY A 137 16.83 -6.08 10.73
C GLY A 137 15.77 -5.59 11.72
N GLY A 138 15.72 -4.29 12.02
CA GLY A 138 14.75 -3.72 12.96
C GLY A 138 13.30 -3.90 12.51
N PRO A 139 12.34 -3.93 13.46
CA PRO A 139 10.93 -4.18 13.19
C PRO A 139 10.32 -3.10 12.28
N VAL A 140 10.71 -1.83 12.46
CA VAL A 140 10.26 -0.71 11.61
C VAL A 140 10.74 -0.89 10.17
N ARG A 141 11.99 -1.34 9.97
CA ARG A 141 12.54 -1.61 8.64
C ARG A 141 11.85 -2.80 7.97
N ARG A 142 11.51 -3.85 8.74
CA ARG A 142 10.70 -4.98 8.27
C ARG A 142 9.31 -4.52 7.84
N LEU A 143 8.65 -3.69 8.66
CA LEU A 143 7.33 -3.13 8.37
C LEU A 143 7.35 -2.30 7.09
N SER A 144 8.26 -1.33 6.98
CA SER A 144 8.41 -0.51 5.77
C SER A 144 8.69 -1.37 4.54
N GLY A 145 9.46 -2.44 4.67
CA GLY A 145 9.69 -3.40 3.59
C GLY A 145 8.43 -4.18 3.18
N ILE A 146 7.53 -4.51 4.11
CA ILE A 146 6.24 -5.15 3.77
C ILE A 146 5.38 -4.17 2.97
N VAL A 147 5.24 -2.92 3.44
CA VAL A 147 4.43 -1.89 2.77
C VAL A 147 5.02 -1.51 1.41
N ALA A 148 6.33 -1.35 1.30
CA ALA A 148 6.98 -1.06 0.02
C ALA A 148 6.76 -2.16 -1.02
N ARG A 149 6.77 -3.44 -0.61
CA ARG A 149 6.45 -4.56 -1.50
C ARG A 149 5.00 -4.56 -1.96
N LEU A 150 4.06 -4.21 -1.09
CA LEU A 150 2.64 -4.02 -1.45
C LEU A 150 2.51 -2.98 -2.57
N LEU A 151 3.07 -1.78 -2.36
CA LEU A 151 3.04 -0.70 -3.34
C LEU A 151 3.70 -1.10 -4.67
N HIS A 152 4.86 -1.76 -4.62
CA HIS A 152 5.55 -2.21 -5.83
C HIS A 152 4.78 -3.32 -6.57
N SER A 153 4.14 -4.23 -5.84
CA SER A 153 3.27 -5.26 -6.41
C SER A 153 2.10 -4.63 -7.15
N HIS A 154 1.46 -3.61 -6.57
CA HIS A 154 0.37 -2.87 -7.20
C HIS A 154 0.84 -2.09 -8.41
N HIS A 155 1.99 -1.41 -8.31
CA HIS A 155 2.60 -0.70 -9.42
C HIS A 155 2.84 -1.62 -10.63
N ASN A 156 3.47 -2.79 -10.40
CA ASN A 156 3.70 -3.78 -11.45
C ASN A 156 2.39 -4.41 -11.98
N GLN A 157 1.33 -4.44 -11.19
CA GLN A 157 0.02 -4.89 -11.66
C GLN A 157 -0.62 -3.84 -12.56
N LEU A 158 -0.64 -2.57 -12.16
CA LEU A 158 -1.20 -1.48 -12.97
C LEU A 158 -0.45 -1.31 -14.30
N LEU A 159 0.88 -1.48 -14.33
CA LEU A 159 1.63 -1.48 -15.60
C LEU A 159 1.18 -2.59 -16.55
N ARG A 160 0.92 -3.80 -16.03
CA ARG A 160 0.40 -4.92 -16.83
C ARG A 160 -1.03 -4.69 -17.31
N GLU A 161 -1.88 -4.06 -16.49
CA GLU A 161 -3.20 -3.63 -16.95
C GLU A 161 -3.07 -2.58 -18.05
N ALA A 162 -2.19 -1.60 -17.89
CA ALA A 162 -1.95 -0.55 -18.88
C ALA A 162 -1.59 -1.14 -20.26
N GLU A 163 -0.66 -2.10 -20.28
CA GLU A 163 -0.27 -2.83 -21.50
C GLU A 163 -1.48 -3.53 -22.14
N GLN A 164 -2.30 -4.21 -21.33
CA GLN A 164 -3.52 -4.87 -21.80
C GLN A 164 -4.60 -3.90 -22.29
N TRP A 165 -4.59 -2.65 -21.84
CA TRP A 165 -5.59 -1.64 -22.25
C TRP A 165 -5.22 -0.94 -23.56
N MET A 166 -3.94 -0.97 -23.93
CA MET A 166 -3.43 -0.40 -25.17
C MET A 166 -3.54 -1.35 -26.38
N THR A 167 -3.90 -2.62 -26.14
CA THR A 167 -3.94 -3.68 -27.16
C THR A 167 -5.37 -4.11 -27.43
#